data_AF-A0A6I8P566-F1
#
_entry.id   AF-A0A6I8P566-F1
#
_cell.length_a   1.000
_cell.length_b   1.000
_cell.length_c   1.000
_cell.angle_alpha   90.00
_cell.angle_beta   90.00
_cell.angle_gamma   90.00
#
_symmetry.space_group_name_H-M   'P 1'
#
loop_
_entity.id
_entity.type
_entity.pdbx_description
1 polymer ?
#
loop_
_entity_poly.entity_id
_entity_poly.type
_entity_poly.pdbx_seq_one_letter_code
_entity_poly.pdbx_strand_id
1 'polypeptide(L)'
;MLLLVLLLELTVVILFFAYTDKIDKYAQQDLRDGLHLYGTEGNIGLTNAWSIIQTDFRCCGVSNYTDWFAVYNSTRVPDSCCLEFSDSCGLHSPGTWWKAVRDPPGPRPDPRRPQ
;
A
#
# COMPACT_ATOMS: atom_id res chain seq x y z
N MET A 1 -7.11 -23.43 35.34
CA MET A 1 -6.50 -22.21 34.76
C MET A 1 -5.97 -22.46 33.35
N LEU A 2 -5.03 -23.40 33.14
CA LEU A 2 -4.50 -23.70 31.80
C LEU A 2 -5.59 -24.13 30.78
N LEU A 3 -6.51 -25.00 31.19
CA LEU A 3 -7.64 -25.42 30.35
C LEU A 3 -8.51 -24.24 29.89
N LEU A 4 -8.73 -23.24 30.75
CA LEU A 4 -9.54 -22.06 30.41
C LEU A 4 -8.83 -21.17 29.39
N VAL A 5 -7.51 -21.00 29.55
CA VAL A 5 -6.69 -20.26 28.57
C VAL A 5 -6.71 -20.98 27.22
N LEU A 6 -6.55 -22.30 27.20
CA LEU A 6 -6.61 -23.09 25.96
C LEU A 6 -7.97 -23.00 25.27
N LEU A 7 -9.07 -23.01 26.02
CA LEU A 7 -10.41 -22.84 25.46
C LEU A 7 -10.59 -21.44 24.88
N LEU A 8 -10.10 -20.39 25.56
CA LEU A 8 -10.15 -19.01 25.05
C LEU A 8 -9.31 -18.85 23.78
N GLU A 9 -8.09 -19.37 23.75
CA GLU A 9 -7.24 -19.32 22.55
C GLU A 9 -7.91 -20.04 21.37
N LEU A 10 -8.47 -21.24 21.59
CA LEU A 10 -9.19 -21.96 20.55
C LEU A 10 -10.38 -21.17 20.01
N THR A 11 -11.16 -20.51 20.88
CA THR A 11 -12.25 -19.65 20.43
C THR A 11 -11.76 -18.45 19.62
N VAL A 12 -10.66 -17.80 20.03
CA VAL A 12 -10.07 -16.66 19.30
C VAL A 12 -9.58 -17.11 17.93
N VAL A 13 -8.94 -18.26 17.84
CA VAL A 13 -8.47 -18.84 16.57
C VAL A 13 -9.65 -19.14 15.63
N ILE A 14 -10.70 -19.80 16.13
CA ILE A 14 -11.90 -20.09 15.33
C ILE A 14 -12.55 -18.80 14.83
N LEU A 15 -12.71 -17.80 15.72
CA LEU A 15 -13.26 -16.51 15.36
C LEU A 15 -12.38 -15.80 14.33
N PHE A 16 -11.05 -15.78 14.52
CA PHE A 16 -10.12 -15.19 13.57
C PHE A 16 -10.32 -15.79 12.17
N PHE A 17 -10.28 -17.12 12.05
CA PHE A 17 -10.50 -17.82 10.78
C PHE A 17 -11.89 -17.57 10.18
N ALA A 18 -12.94 -17.48 10.99
CA ALA A 18 -14.29 -17.20 10.51
C ALA A 18 -14.49 -15.76 10.02
N TYR A 19 -13.69 -14.81 10.53
CA TYR A 19 -13.86 -13.38 10.28
C TYR A 19 -12.76 -12.75 9.42
N THR A 20 -11.72 -13.50 8.99
CA THR A 20 -10.59 -12.96 8.20
C THR A 20 -11.05 -12.15 6.99
N ASP A 21 -12.01 -12.66 6.21
CA ASP A 21 -12.46 -12.00 4.98
C ASP A 21 -13.21 -10.70 5.25
N LYS A 22 -13.92 -10.62 6.37
CA LYS A 22 -14.60 -9.38 6.78
C LYS A 22 -13.60 -8.37 7.29
N ILE A 23 -12.66 -8.81 8.14
CA ILE A 23 -11.59 -7.98 8.68
C ILE A 23 -10.75 -7.38 7.54
N ASP A 24 -10.39 -8.17 6.53
CA ASP A 24 -9.65 -7.70 5.36
C ASP A 24 -10.41 -6.58 4.62
N LYS A 25 -11.72 -6.76 4.37
CA LYS A 25 -12.54 -5.72 3.72
C LYS A 25 -12.61 -4.43 4.53
N TYR A 26 -12.81 -4.52 5.85
CA TYR A 26 -12.84 -3.35 6.72
C TYR A 26 -11.49 -2.64 6.72
N ALA A 27 -10.39 -3.38 6.86
CA ALA A 27 -9.04 -2.83 6.82
C ALA A 27 -8.75 -2.16 5.47
N GLN A 28 -9.11 -2.79 4.36
CA GLN A 28 -8.93 -2.19 3.04
C GLN A 28 -9.73 -0.90 2.86
N GLN A 29 -10.95 -0.83 3.41
CA GLN A 29 -11.76 0.38 3.37
C GLN A 29 -11.12 1.52 4.18
N ASP A 30 -10.72 1.25 5.43
CA ASP A 30 -10.06 2.25 6.28
C ASP A 30 -8.76 2.77 5.64
N LEU A 31 -7.99 1.88 5.01
CA LEU A 31 -6.78 2.27 4.29
C LEU A 31 -7.08 3.11 3.05
N ARG A 32 -8.16 2.82 2.31
CA ARG A 32 -8.59 3.61 1.15
C ARG A 32 -9.02 5.02 1.58
N ASP A 33 -9.74 5.13 2.69
CA ASP A 33 -10.08 6.42 3.29
C ASP A 33 -8.80 7.19 3.70
N GLY A 34 -7.80 6.48 4.21
CA GLY A 34 -6.48 7.03 4.49
C GLY A 34 -5.74 7.57 3.25
N LEU A 35 -5.95 7.00 2.07
CA LEU A 35 -5.35 7.53 0.83
C LEU A 35 -5.91 8.92 0.47
N HIS A 36 -7.20 9.20 0.76
CA HIS A 36 -7.81 10.50 0.48
C HIS A 36 -7.21 11.65 1.29
N LEU A 37 -6.55 11.34 2.40
CA LEU A 37 -5.86 12.32 3.25
C LEU A 37 -4.40 12.55 2.81
N TYR A 38 -3.88 11.79 1.85
CA TYR A 38 -2.53 11.93 1.36
C TYR A 38 -2.28 13.30 0.71
N GLY A 39 -1.23 13.99 1.14
CA GLY A 39 -0.86 15.32 0.63
C GLY A 39 -1.79 16.46 1.07
N THR A 40 -2.77 16.20 1.95
CA THR A 40 -3.65 17.24 2.50
C THR A 40 -2.99 17.99 3.66
N GLU A 41 -3.40 19.24 3.88
CA GLU A 41 -2.86 20.07 4.96
C GLU A 41 -3.09 19.43 6.34
N GLY A 42 -2.06 19.45 7.20
CA GLY A 42 -2.12 18.83 8.53
C GLY A 42 -1.88 17.31 8.56
N ASN A 43 -1.83 16.62 7.42
CA ASN A 43 -1.64 15.16 7.32
C ASN A 43 -0.24 14.74 6.83
N ILE A 44 0.79 15.51 7.19
CA ILE A 44 2.18 15.26 6.76
C ILE A 44 2.68 13.90 7.26
N GLY A 45 2.38 13.53 8.51
CA GLY A 45 2.77 12.25 9.09
C GLY A 45 2.17 11.05 8.35
N LEU A 46 0.89 11.15 7.98
CA LEU A 46 0.19 10.13 7.20
C LEU A 46 0.77 10.02 5.78
N THR A 47 1.05 11.16 5.15
CA THR A 47 1.67 11.21 3.82
C THR A 47 3.04 10.54 3.84
N ASN A 48 3.86 10.82 4.85
CA ASN A 48 5.17 10.19 5.01
C ASN A 48 5.05 8.68 5.25
N ALA A 49 4.11 8.25 6.09
CA ALA A 49 3.88 6.83 6.35
C ALA A 49 3.51 6.08 5.06
N TRP A 50 2.63 6.64 4.23
CA TRP A 50 2.30 6.08 2.91
C TRP A 50 3.51 5.99 1.99
N SER A 51 4.32 7.06 1.91
CA SER A 51 5.52 7.07 1.08
C SER A 51 6.54 6.01 1.51
N ILE A 52 6.74 5.83 2.83
CA ILE A 52 7.62 4.79 3.39
C ILE A 52 7.08 3.40 3.05
N ILE A 53 5.82 3.12 3.37
CA ILE A 53 5.20 1.82 3.13
C ILE A 53 5.32 1.43 1.65
N GLN A 54 5.03 2.36 0.74
CA GLN A 54 5.08 2.08 -0.69
C GLN A 54 6.49 1.80 -1.19
N THR A 55 7.48 2.56 -0.69
CA THR A 55 8.88 2.38 -1.08
C THR A 55 9.46 1.09 -0.50
N ASP A 56 9.25 0.84 0.78
CA ASP A 56 9.84 -0.30 1.51
C ASP A 56 9.22 -1.63 1.08
N PHE A 57 7.89 -1.66 0.91
CA PHE A 57 7.17 -2.86 0.47
C PHE A 57 7.02 -2.95 -1.04
N ARG A 58 7.53 -1.98 -1.81
CA ARG A 58 7.46 -1.95 -3.28
C ARG A 58 6.03 -2.16 -3.79
N CYS A 59 5.10 -1.42 -3.20
CA CYS A 59 3.69 -1.52 -3.50
C CYS A 59 3.10 -0.15 -3.88
N CYS A 60 1.93 -0.15 -4.50
CA CYS A 60 1.24 1.08 -4.85
C CYS A 60 -0.26 0.92 -4.64
N GLY A 61 -0.83 1.76 -3.77
CA GLY A 61 -2.23 1.68 -3.34
C GLY A 61 -2.49 0.61 -2.27
N VAL A 62 -3.76 0.35 -1.99
CA VAL A 62 -4.21 -0.62 -0.97
C VAL A 62 -4.32 -2.01 -1.59
N SER A 63 -5.08 -2.11 -2.67
CA SER A 63 -5.22 -3.32 -3.46
C SER A 63 -4.36 -3.25 -4.72
N ASN A 64 -4.31 -2.08 -5.37
CA ASN A 64 -3.48 -1.84 -6.56
C ASN A 64 -3.29 -0.34 -6.83
N TYR A 65 -2.44 -0.02 -7.80
CA TYR A 65 -2.10 1.36 -8.16
C TYR A 65 -3.30 2.21 -8.60
N THR A 66 -4.38 1.59 -9.10
CA THR A 66 -5.58 2.33 -9.55
C THR A 66 -6.36 2.94 -8.40
N ASP A 67 -6.10 2.52 -7.16
CA ASP A 67 -6.66 3.15 -5.96
C ASP A 67 -6.30 4.63 -5.89
N TRP A 68 -5.13 5.02 -6.41
CA TRP A 68 -4.70 6.42 -6.49
C TRP A 68 -5.47 7.25 -7.50
N PHE A 69 -6.11 6.63 -8.50
CA PHE A 69 -6.81 7.37 -9.55
C PHE A 69 -8.07 8.04 -9.01
N ALA A 70 -8.73 7.41 -8.03
CA ALA A 70 -9.85 7.99 -7.31
C ALA A 70 -9.42 9.17 -6.41
N VAL A 71 -8.21 9.10 -5.85
CA VAL A 71 -7.67 10.14 -4.96
C VAL A 71 -7.24 11.38 -5.74
N TYR A 72 -6.49 11.19 -6.83
CA TYR A 72 -5.99 12.29 -7.66
C TYR A 72 -6.96 12.74 -8.76
N ASN A 73 -8.09 12.06 -8.93
CA ASN A 73 -9.03 12.26 -10.02
C ASN A 73 -8.34 12.32 -11.41
N SER A 74 -7.29 11.50 -11.58
CA SER A 74 -6.45 11.45 -12.78
C SER A 74 -5.63 10.15 -12.78
N THR A 75 -5.14 9.73 -13.95
CA THR A 75 -4.34 8.50 -14.11
C THR A 75 -2.90 8.71 -13.68
N ARG A 76 -2.69 8.93 -12.38
CA ARG A 76 -1.39 9.18 -11.75
C ARG A 76 -1.29 8.48 -10.40
N VAL A 77 -0.05 8.29 -9.95
CA VAL A 77 0.32 7.75 -8.63
C VAL A 77 1.27 8.73 -7.95
N PRO A 78 1.53 8.63 -6.63
CA PRO A 78 2.61 9.38 -6.02
C PRO A 78 3.98 8.85 -6.48
N ASP A 79 5.01 9.69 -6.43
CA ASP A 79 6.37 9.29 -6.84
C ASP A 79 6.95 8.18 -5.95
N SER A 80 6.42 8.01 -4.73
CA SER A 80 6.73 6.87 -3.86
C SER A 80 6.31 5.53 -4.42
N CYS A 81 5.53 5.46 -5.51
CA CYS A 81 5.15 4.22 -6.19
C CYS A 81 6.10 3.83 -7.36
N CYS A 82 7.08 4.66 -7.67
CA CYS A 82 7.93 4.51 -8.84
C CYS A 82 8.92 3.36 -8.69
N LEU A 83 9.13 2.59 -9.77
CA LEU A 83 10.09 1.48 -9.81
C LEU A 83 11.52 1.95 -9.56
N GLU A 84 11.85 3.12 -10.10
CA GLU A 84 13.13 3.80 -9.94
C GLU A 84 12.87 5.23 -9.47
N PHE A 85 13.81 5.79 -8.70
CA PHE A 85 13.70 7.17 -8.24
C PHE A 85 13.84 8.12 -9.44
N SER A 86 12.76 8.85 -9.72
CA SER A 86 12.69 9.88 -10.76
C SER A 86 11.67 10.92 -10.33
N ASP A 87 12.06 12.19 -10.40
CA ASP A 87 11.15 13.29 -10.08
C ASP A 87 9.92 13.23 -10.98
N SER A 88 8.72 13.27 -10.38
CA SER A 88 7.43 13.28 -11.09
C SER A 88 7.14 12.07 -11.97
N CYS A 89 7.80 10.93 -11.73
CA CYS A 89 7.53 9.68 -12.47
C CYS A 89 6.06 9.27 -12.39
N GLY A 90 5.42 9.47 -11.24
CA GLY A 90 4.02 9.09 -11.03
C GLY A 90 3.03 9.89 -11.88
N LEU A 91 3.48 11.02 -12.44
CA LEU A 91 2.69 11.91 -13.31
C LEU A 91 3.08 11.75 -14.80
N HIS A 92 4.37 11.68 -15.11
CA HIS A 92 4.87 11.82 -16.48
C HIS A 92 5.31 10.50 -17.15
N SER A 93 5.43 9.41 -16.39
CA SER A 93 5.95 8.13 -16.89
C SER A 93 4.96 6.98 -16.66
N PRO A 94 3.85 6.94 -17.43
CA PRO A 94 2.85 5.89 -17.25
C PRO A 94 3.42 4.50 -17.46
N GLY A 95 3.24 3.63 -16.45
CA GLY A 95 3.71 2.25 -16.49
C GLY A 95 5.07 1.99 -15.83
N THR A 96 5.72 3.01 -15.25
CA THR A 96 6.98 2.87 -14.48
C THR A 96 6.76 2.84 -12.96
N TRP A 97 5.62 2.31 -12.50
CA TRP A 97 5.26 2.14 -11.10
C TRP A 97 4.83 0.70 -10.78
N TRP A 98 4.87 0.32 -9.50
CA TRP A 98 4.40 -1.01 -9.06
C TRP A 98 2.92 -1.19 -9.32
N LYS A 99 2.54 -2.34 -9.90
CA LYS A 99 1.14 -2.60 -10.30
C LYS A 99 0.37 -3.35 -9.21
N ALA A 100 1.05 -4.10 -8.36
CA ALA A 100 0.44 -4.79 -7.23
C ALA A 100 1.44 -4.98 -6.09
N VAL A 101 0.92 -5.22 -4.88
CA VAL A 101 1.68 -5.57 -3.65
C VAL A 101 2.57 -6.83 -3.83
N ARG A 102 2.37 -7.60 -4.90
CA ARG A 102 3.08 -8.85 -5.21
C ARG A 102 4.02 -8.77 -6.41
N ASP A 103 4.34 -7.58 -6.92
CA ASP A 103 5.37 -7.50 -7.95
C ASP A 103 6.70 -8.04 -7.37
N PRO A 104 7.34 -9.05 -8.01
CA PRO A 104 8.63 -9.54 -7.54
C PRO A 104 9.62 -8.36 -7.55
N PRO A 105 10.62 -8.35 -6.64
CA PRO A 105 11.61 -7.30 -6.63
C PRO A 105 12.26 -7.20 -8.02
N GLY A 106 11.94 -6.14 -8.75
CA GLY A 106 12.64 -5.79 -9.98
C GLY A 106 14.13 -5.60 -9.69
N PRO A 107 15.02 -5.88 -10.66
CA PRO A 107 16.45 -5.66 -10.51
C PRO A 107 16.72 -4.21 -10.12
N ARG A 108 17.76 -3.99 -9.30
CA ARG A 108 18.20 -2.63 -8.96
C ARG A 108 18.55 -1.87 -10.25
N PRO A 109 18.23 -0.57 -10.34
CA PRO A 109 18.68 0.27 -11.45
C PRO A 109 20.19 0.13 -11.62
N ASP A 110 20.66 -0.14 -12.85
CA ASP A 110 22.10 -0.12 -13.15
C ASP A 110 22.50 1.34 -13.39
N PRO A 111 23.40 1.92 -12.57
CA PRO A 111 23.87 3.30 -12.75
C PRO A 111 24.56 3.54 -14.10
N ARG A 112 24.85 2.48 -14.87
CA ARG A 112 25.54 2.52 -16.16
C ARG A 112 24.62 2.54 -17.38
N ARG A 113 23.30 2.52 -17.20
CA ARG A 113 22.36 2.64 -18.32
C ARG A 113 22.02 4.12 -18.55
N PRO A 114 22.40 4.74 -19.69
CA PRO A 114 21.95 6.07 -20.03
C PRO A 114 20.47 6.04 -20.43
N GLN A 115 19.74 7.09 -20.05
CA GLN A 115 18.42 7.42 -20.60
C GLN A 115 18.53 7.85 -22.06
#